data_AF-A0A958AWI7-F1
#
_entry.id   AF-A0A958AWI7-F1
#
_cell.length_a   1.000
_cell.length_b   1.000
_cell.length_c   1.000
_cell.angle_alpha   90.00
_cell.angle_beta   90.00
_cell.angle_gamma   90.00
#
_symmetry.space_group_name_H-M   'P 1'
#
loop_
_entity.id
_entity.type
_entity.pdbx_description
1 polymer ?
#
loop_
_entity_poly.entity_id
_entity_poly.type
_entity_poly.pdbx_seq_one_letter_code
_entity_poly.pdbx_strand_id
1 'polypeptide(L)'
;AIEEVEHFQQLERLIWQSPAEDVVPVHVAITVIRNGGGLIAAFADDGPAETGGMVGLTFWFPGLGVPTTGENRRDWERGRGGDDELHSVTQSPNLQSPNLPISQSPPLPLLKMCSHMAGVLPAWQGHGLGAQLKLAQRDTILAQGMTNWVSWTYDPLFRTNAVLNIRRLGALCNTYKRDWYGVMKDGLNAGVPSD
;
A
#
# COMPACT_ATOMS: atom_id res chain seq x y z
N ALA A 1 15.97 8.74 -11.64
CA ALA A 1 17.03 8.11 -12.46
C ALA A 1 17.23 6.65 -12.03
N ILE A 2 17.94 5.81 -12.79
CA ILE A 2 18.27 4.42 -12.36
C ILE A 2 19.06 4.44 -11.05
N GLU A 3 20.02 5.36 -10.95
CA GLU A 3 20.86 5.61 -9.77
C GLU A 3 20.04 5.82 -8.48
N GLU A 4 18.96 6.60 -8.51
CA GLU A 4 18.10 6.81 -7.34
C GLU A 4 17.44 5.50 -6.86
N VAL A 5 17.13 4.59 -7.79
CA VAL A 5 16.53 3.29 -7.45
C VAL A 5 17.60 2.32 -6.92
N GLU A 6 18.84 2.44 -7.38
CA GLU A 6 19.98 1.72 -6.80
C GLU A 6 20.26 2.19 -5.37
N HIS A 7 20.24 3.50 -5.12
CA HIS A 7 20.34 4.08 -3.77
C HIS A 7 19.21 3.62 -2.84
N PHE A 8 17.98 3.54 -3.35
CA PHE A 8 16.85 2.96 -2.62
C PHE A 8 17.11 1.50 -2.24
N GLN A 9 17.64 0.69 -3.15
CA GLN A 9 17.98 -0.70 -2.86
C GLN A 9 19.06 -0.80 -1.78
N GLN A 10 20.06 0.09 -1.77
CA GLN A 10 21.05 0.15 -0.69
C GLN A 10 20.41 0.53 0.65
N LEU A 11 19.52 1.53 0.66
CA LEU A 11 18.81 1.94 1.86
C LEU A 11 17.97 0.80 2.45
N GLU A 12 17.30 0.01 1.60
CA GLU A 12 16.56 -1.18 2.03
C GLU A 12 17.45 -2.16 2.79
N ARG A 13 18.64 -2.46 2.25
CA ARG A 13 19.63 -3.34 2.93
C ARG A 13 20.05 -2.79 4.28
N LEU A 14 20.28 -1.48 4.38
CA LEU A 14 20.72 -0.88 5.65
C LEU A 14 19.61 -0.86 6.71
N ILE A 15 18.35 -0.66 6.32
CA ILE A 15 17.21 -0.64 7.26
C ILE A 15 16.91 -2.04 7.77
N TRP A 16 16.74 -3.01 6.87
CA TRP A 16 16.25 -4.35 7.24
C TRP A 16 17.36 -5.39 7.41
N GLN A 17 18.62 -5.04 7.12
CA GLN A 17 19.76 -5.96 7.13
C GLN A 17 19.47 -7.23 6.30
N SER A 18 18.69 -7.06 5.23
CA SER A 18 18.22 -8.15 4.39
C SER A 18 19.34 -8.69 3.51
N PRO A 19 19.36 -10.01 3.26
CA PRO A 19 20.12 -10.57 2.16
C PRO A 19 19.79 -9.91 0.81
N ALA A 20 20.72 -9.97 -0.14
CA ALA A 20 20.57 -9.33 -1.45
C ALA A 20 19.39 -9.89 -2.27
N GLU A 21 18.97 -11.12 -2.00
CA GLU A 21 17.83 -11.78 -2.62
C GLU A 21 16.47 -11.30 -2.10
N ASP A 22 16.44 -10.68 -0.92
CA ASP A 22 15.21 -10.25 -0.27
C ASP A 22 14.90 -8.76 -0.54
N VAL A 23 15.79 -8.05 -1.23
CA VAL A 23 15.55 -6.66 -1.65
C VAL A 23 14.80 -6.56 -2.96
N VAL A 24 14.03 -5.49 -3.14
CA VAL A 24 13.32 -5.27 -4.40
C VAL A 24 14.33 -5.08 -5.54
N PRO A 25 14.29 -5.90 -6.61
CA PRO A 25 15.20 -5.73 -7.74
C PRO A 25 14.97 -4.38 -8.43
N VAL A 26 16.06 -3.68 -8.78
CA VAL A 26 16.01 -2.33 -9.40
C VAL A 26 15.05 -2.26 -10.59
N HIS A 27 15.10 -3.25 -11.49
CA HIS A 27 14.22 -3.27 -12.67
C HIS A 27 12.73 -3.45 -12.31
N VAL A 28 12.42 -4.15 -11.23
CA VAL A 28 11.04 -4.29 -10.71
C VAL A 28 10.58 -2.98 -10.09
N ALA A 29 11.41 -2.33 -9.27
CA ALA A 29 11.10 -1.03 -8.69
C ALA A 29 10.84 0.03 -9.78
N ILE A 30 11.68 0.08 -10.82
CA ILE A 30 11.47 0.96 -11.98
C ILE A 30 10.13 0.66 -12.66
N THR A 31 9.81 -0.61 -12.87
CA THR A 31 8.53 -1.02 -13.48
C THR A 31 7.36 -0.55 -12.64
N VAL A 32 7.40 -0.74 -11.32
CA VAL A 32 6.35 -0.28 -10.41
C VAL A 32 6.17 1.24 -10.47
N ILE A 33 7.26 2.00 -10.34
CA ILE A 33 7.23 3.47 -10.34
C ILE A 33 6.65 4.01 -11.66
N ARG A 34 6.97 3.37 -12.79
CA ARG A 34 6.47 3.78 -14.11
C ARG A 34 5.00 3.42 -14.37
N ASN A 35 4.40 2.55 -13.55
CA ASN A 35 3.07 2.01 -13.79
C ASN A 35 2.08 2.34 -12.64
N GLY A 36 2.21 3.52 -12.02
CA GLY A 36 1.27 4.02 -11.01
C GLY A 36 1.65 3.72 -9.57
N GLY A 37 2.74 2.98 -9.34
CA GLY A 37 3.37 2.87 -8.04
C GLY A 37 4.25 4.08 -7.74
N GLY A 38 5.03 4.00 -6.67
CA GLY A 38 5.95 5.08 -6.33
C GLY A 38 6.89 4.77 -5.20
N LEU A 39 7.85 5.67 -5.06
CA LEU A 39 8.88 5.71 -4.05
C LEU A 39 9.01 7.15 -3.57
N ILE A 40 9.00 7.37 -2.26
CA ILE A 40 9.39 8.64 -1.63
C ILE A 40 10.51 8.34 -0.66
N ALA A 41 11.54 9.18 -0.68
CA ALA A 41 12.68 9.10 0.23
C ALA A 41 12.81 10.39 1.06
N ALA A 42 13.30 10.24 2.28
CA ALA A 42 13.78 11.32 3.13
C ALA A 42 15.31 11.37 3.06
N PHE A 43 15.88 12.58 3.06
CA PHE A 43 17.31 12.81 2.96
C PHE A 43 17.83 13.56 4.18
N ALA A 44 19.10 13.36 4.51
CA ALA A 44 19.81 14.12 5.52
C ALA A 44 21.23 14.46 5.03
N ASP A 45 21.76 15.60 5.48
CA ASP A 45 23.11 16.06 5.12
C ASP A 45 24.20 15.08 5.58
N ASP A 46 23.97 14.39 6.70
CA ASP A 46 24.81 13.35 7.27
C ASP A 46 24.34 11.93 6.90
N GLY A 47 23.47 11.80 5.89
CA GLY A 47 23.00 10.52 5.39
C GLY A 47 24.12 9.69 4.73
N PRO A 48 24.00 8.35 4.70
CA PRO A 48 25.02 7.49 4.09
C PRO A 48 25.24 7.81 2.61
N ALA A 49 26.50 7.81 2.17
CA ALA A 49 26.84 8.16 0.79
C ALA A 49 26.35 7.09 -0.20
N GLU A 50 26.37 5.83 0.20
CA GLU A 50 25.91 4.68 -0.60
C GLU A 50 24.40 4.69 -0.87
N THR A 51 23.63 5.46 -0.11
CA THR A 51 22.20 5.69 -0.35
C THR A 51 21.94 7.04 -1.01
N GLY A 52 22.99 7.74 -1.47
CA GLY A 52 22.87 9.11 -1.97
C GLY A 52 22.32 10.09 -0.92
N GLY A 53 22.54 9.83 0.36
CA GLY A 53 22.02 10.62 1.48
C GLY A 53 20.60 10.26 1.92
N MET A 54 19.97 9.23 1.35
CA MET A 54 18.65 8.77 1.79
C MET A 54 18.73 8.11 3.17
N VAL A 55 17.82 8.50 4.07
CA VAL A 55 17.75 8.01 5.46
C VAL A 55 16.42 7.35 5.81
N GLY A 56 15.42 7.47 4.93
CA GLY A 56 14.14 6.79 5.08
C GLY A 56 13.39 6.73 3.76
N LEU A 57 12.47 5.79 3.66
CA LEU A 57 11.74 5.51 2.41
C LEU A 57 10.30 5.06 2.67
N THR A 58 9.49 5.18 1.63
CA THR A 58 8.23 4.45 1.48
C THR A 58 8.02 4.04 0.02
N PHE A 59 7.61 2.81 -0.22
CA PHE A 59 7.43 2.22 -1.55
C PHE A 59 6.07 1.54 -1.68
N TRP A 60 5.40 1.72 -2.83
CA TRP A 60 4.07 1.17 -3.09
C TRP A 60 3.84 0.84 -4.56
N PHE A 61 2.83 0.01 -4.82
CA PHE A 61 2.41 -0.39 -6.16
C PHE A 61 0.88 -0.46 -6.26
N PRO A 62 0.30 -0.30 -7.45
CA PRO A 62 -1.14 -0.45 -7.65
C PRO A 62 -1.54 -1.93 -7.56
N GLY A 63 -2.77 -2.17 -7.13
CA GLY A 63 -3.36 -3.50 -7.10
C GLY A 63 -4.88 -3.44 -7.17
N LEU A 64 -5.48 -4.62 -7.24
CA LEU A 64 -6.93 -4.78 -7.19
C LEU A 64 -7.32 -5.49 -5.90
N GLY A 65 -8.48 -5.16 -5.34
CA GLY A 65 -8.98 -5.86 -4.16
C GLY A 65 -10.44 -5.59 -3.84
N VAL A 66 -10.93 -6.29 -2.81
CA VAL A 66 -12.25 -6.05 -2.21
C VAL A 66 -12.04 -5.37 -0.84
N PRO A 67 -12.61 -4.18 -0.60
CA PRO A 67 -12.44 -3.50 0.67
C PRO A 67 -13.07 -4.27 1.83
N THR A 68 -12.33 -4.43 2.93
CA THR A 68 -12.81 -5.12 4.14
C THR A 68 -13.19 -4.16 5.27
N THR A 69 -12.85 -2.87 5.13
CA THR A 69 -13.05 -1.80 6.12
C THR A 69 -13.44 -0.46 5.46
N GLY A 70 -13.94 0.47 6.27
CA GLY A 70 -14.06 1.89 5.90
C GLY A 70 -15.19 2.25 4.93
N GLU A 71 -15.09 3.44 4.34
CA GLU A 71 -16.05 3.97 3.36
C GLU A 71 -16.09 3.13 2.08
N ASN A 72 -14.92 2.74 1.56
CA ASN A 72 -14.83 1.91 0.35
C ASN A 72 -15.58 0.58 0.48
N ARG A 73 -15.64 -0.03 1.68
CA ARG A 73 -16.48 -1.21 1.91
C ARG A 73 -17.96 -0.88 1.82
N ARG A 74 -18.39 0.21 2.46
CA ARG A 74 -19.80 0.65 2.42
C ARG A 74 -20.23 1.04 1.01
N ASP A 75 -19.37 1.71 0.25
CA ASP A 75 -19.63 2.06 -1.15
C ASP A 75 -19.68 0.83 -2.04
N TRP A 76 -18.76 -0.12 -1.87
CA TRP A 76 -18.78 -1.39 -2.60
C TRP A 76 -20.01 -2.23 -2.27
N GLU A 77 -20.46 -2.26 -1.02
CA GLU A 77 -21.72 -2.90 -0.60
C GLU A 77 -22.95 -2.17 -1.16
N ARG A 78 -22.93 -0.82 -1.22
CA ARG A 78 -23.99 0.04 -1.75
C ARG A 78 -24.07 0.07 -3.28
N GLY A 79 -22.98 -0.21 -4.00
CA GLY A 79 -22.94 -0.30 -5.46
C GLY A 79 -23.87 -1.35 -6.07
N ARG A 80 -24.65 -2.07 -5.25
CA ARG A 80 -25.82 -2.87 -5.67
C ARG A 80 -27.14 -2.11 -5.75
N GLY A 81 -27.21 -0.84 -5.34
CA GLY A 81 -28.47 -0.08 -5.17
C GLY A 81 -28.63 1.15 -6.07
N GLY A 82 -27.82 1.28 -7.13
CA GLY A 82 -27.70 2.53 -7.91
C GLY A 82 -27.95 2.42 -9.42
N ASP A 83 -28.61 1.37 -9.90
CA ASP A 83 -28.93 1.21 -11.33
C ASP A 83 -30.40 1.60 -11.68
N ASP A 84 -31.10 2.32 -10.80
CA ASP A 84 -32.47 2.81 -11.05
C ASP A 84 -32.53 4.19 -11.73
N GLU A 85 -31.39 4.84 -12.03
CA GLU A 85 -31.35 6.16 -12.71
C GLU A 85 -30.88 6.09 -14.17
N LEU A 86 -31.40 5.11 -14.93
CA LEU A 86 -31.40 5.15 -16.40
C LEU A 86 -32.84 5.22 -16.93
N HIS A 87 -33.58 6.24 -16.49
CA HIS A 87 -34.85 6.62 -17.10
C HIS A 87 -34.68 7.83 -18.03
N SER A 88 -34.44 7.55 -19.32
CA SER A 88 -35.25 8.06 -20.42
C SER A 88 -34.69 7.61 -21.78
N VAL A 89 -34.85 6.33 -22.08
CA VAL A 89 -34.91 5.90 -23.48
C VAL A 89 -36.32 5.38 -23.71
N THR A 90 -37.03 6.10 -24.56
CA THR A 90 -38.35 5.81 -25.13
C THR A 90 -38.63 4.29 -25.21
N GLN A 91 -39.63 3.83 -24.45
CA GLN A 91 -40.11 2.46 -24.52
C GLN A 91 -40.73 2.18 -25.89
N SER A 92 -40.07 1.36 -26.70
CA SER A 92 -40.71 0.63 -27.80
C SER A 92 -41.60 -0.47 -27.20
N PRO A 93 -42.88 -0.58 -27.58
CA PRO A 93 -43.75 -1.64 -27.07
C PRO A 93 -43.41 -2.95 -27.80
N ASN A 94 -43.27 -4.04 -27.03
CA ASN A 94 -43.03 -5.43 -27.46
C ASN A 94 -41.58 -5.87 -27.70
N LEU A 95 -40.81 -5.97 -26.61
CA LEU A 95 -40.01 -7.17 -26.34
C LEU A 95 -40.09 -7.45 -24.83
N GLN A 96 -40.84 -8.48 -24.43
CA GLN A 96 -40.69 -9.04 -23.09
C GLN A 96 -39.36 -9.78 -23.06
N SER A 97 -38.31 -9.08 -22.65
CA SER A 97 -37.07 -9.69 -22.22
C SER A 97 -37.39 -10.65 -21.07
N PRO A 98 -36.92 -11.91 -21.09
CA PRO A 98 -37.10 -12.79 -19.95
C PRO A 98 -36.45 -12.11 -18.74
N ASN A 99 -37.14 -12.11 -17.60
CA ASN A 99 -36.58 -11.73 -16.30
C ASN A 99 -35.33 -12.60 -16.05
N LEU A 100 -34.16 -12.17 -16.53
CA LEU A 100 -32.90 -12.71 -16.03
C LEU A 100 -32.82 -12.28 -14.57
N PRO A 101 -32.56 -13.22 -13.63
CA PRO A 101 -32.30 -12.83 -12.25
C PRO A 101 -31.17 -11.80 -12.25
N ILE A 102 -31.36 -10.71 -11.50
CA ILE A 102 -30.31 -9.72 -11.22
C ILE A 102 -29.03 -10.49 -10.90
N SER A 103 -28.01 -10.29 -11.74
CA SER A 103 -26.77 -11.07 -11.70
C SER A 103 -26.23 -11.13 -10.27
N GLN A 104 -26.22 -12.33 -9.68
CA GLN A 104 -25.66 -12.57 -8.34
C GLN A 104 -24.12 -12.56 -8.33
N SER A 105 -23.47 -12.16 -9.43
CA SER A 105 -22.01 -12.09 -9.50
C SER A 105 -21.47 -11.12 -8.43
N PRO A 106 -20.39 -11.49 -7.72
CA PRO A 106 -19.76 -10.59 -6.77
C PRO A 106 -19.29 -9.32 -7.51
N PRO A 107 -19.40 -8.13 -6.90
CA PRO A 107 -18.92 -6.90 -7.52
C PRO A 107 -17.42 -7.00 -7.82
N LEU A 108 -17.00 -6.30 -8.88
CA LEU A 108 -15.61 -6.32 -9.33
C LEU A 108 -14.65 -5.77 -8.25
N PRO A 109 -13.40 -6.25 -8.21
CA PRO A 109 -12.36 -5.64 -7.40
C PRO A 109 -12.15 -4.16 -7.74
N LEU A 110 -11.90 -3.33 -6.72
CA LEU A 110 -11.55 -1.92 -6.88
C LEU A 110 -10.04 -1.73 -6.98
N LEU A 111 -9.63 -0.66 -7.68
CA LEU A 111 -8.25 -0.18 -7.68
C LEU A 111 -7.87 0.31 -6.27
N LYS A 112 -6.71 -0.15 -5.80
CA LYS A 112 -6.08 0.27 -4.55
C LYS A 112 -4.59 0.49 -4.75
N MET A 113 -3.97 1.18 -3.80
CA MET A 113 -2.52 1.20 -3.65
C MET A 113 -2.09 0.27 -2.52
N CYS A 114 -1.16 -0.63 -2.81
CA CYS A 114 -0.52 -1.51 -1.85
C CYS A 114 0.73 -0.80 -1.31
N SER A 115 0.66 -0.25 -0.10
CA SER A 115 1.87 0.24 0.57
C SER A 115 2.69 -0.95 1.03
N HIS A 116 3.88 -1.11 0.46
CA HIS A 116 4.68 -2.31 0.64
C HIS A 116 5.76 -2.15 1.71
N MET A 117 6.54 -1.07 1.63
CA MET A 117 7.65 -0.82 2.54
C MET A 117 7.58 0.59 3.07
N ALA A 118 7.95 0.75 4.35
CA ALA A 118 8.21 2.04 4.97
C ALA A 118 9.24 1.83 6.08
N GLY A 119 10.34 2.57 6.02
CA GLY A 119 11.46 2.37 6.92
C GLY A 119 12.31 3.61 7.07
N VAL A 120 13.01 3.71 8.20
CA VAL A 120 13.92 4.80 8.53
C VAL A 120 15.14 4.17 9.18
N LEU A 121 16.34 4.61 8.78
CA LEU A 121 17.59 4.17 9.38
C LEU A 121 17.59 4.40 10.91
N PRO A 122 18.16 3.48 11.71
CA PRO A 122 18.11 3.56 13.17
C PRO A 122 18.50 4.91 13.77
N ALA A 123 19.55 5.56 13.27
CA ALA A 123 20.02 6.85 13.80
C ALA A 123 19.04 8.02 13.57
N TRP A 124 18.11 7.91 12.62
CA TRP A 124 17.11 8.93 12.32
C TRP A 124 15.70 8.58 12.83
N GLN A 125 15.53 7.43 13.50
CA GLN A 125 14.26 7.03 14.10
C GLN A 125 13.89 7.93 15.30
N GLY A 126 12.61 7.92 15.71
CA GLY A 126 12.12 8.72 16.84
C GLY A 126 11.79 10.19 16.52
N HIS A 127 12.18 10.71 15.35
CA HIS A 127 11.95 12.10 14.94
C HIS A 127 10.65 12.30 14.13
N GLY A 128 9.79 11.28 14.06
CA GLY A 128 8.52 11.36 13.33
C GLY A 128 8.62 11.16 11.81
N LEU A 129 9.80 10.91 11.26
CA LEU A 129 10.03 10.73 9.82
C LEU A 129 9.13 9.64 9.19
N GLY A 130 8.93 8.50 9.86
CA GLY A 130 8.06 7.44 9.35
C GLY A 130 6.61 7.91 9.14
N ALA A 131 6.08 8.75 10.03
CA ALA A 131 4.74 9.31 9.86
C ALA A 131 4.71 10.33 8.71
N GLN A 132 5.74 11.18 8.59
CA GLN A 132 5.85 12.15 7.50
C GLN A 132 5.93 11.47 6.14
N LEU A 133 6.74 10.42 5.99
CA LEU A 133 6.83 9.62 4.77
C LEU A 133 5.47 9.03 4.38
N LYS A 134 4.74 8.46 5.35
CA LYS A 134 3.41 7.88 5.11
C LYS A 134 2.36 8.91 4.72
N LEU A 135 2.42 10.12 5.31
CA LEU A 135 1.55 11.22 4.92
C LEU A 135 1.89 11.73 3.51
N ALA A 136 3.18 11.88 3.19
CA ALA A 136 3.62 12.24 1.84
C ALA A 136 3.20 11.20 0.78
N GLN A 137 3.28 9.91 1.12
CA GLN A 137 2.74 8.84 0.29
C GLN A 137 1.23 8.99 0.09
N ARG A 138 0.46 9.20 1.17
CA ARG A 138 -0.99 9.43 1.08
C ARG A 138 -1.31 10.60 0.15
N ASP A 139 -0.65 11.74 0.35
CA ASP A 139 -0.93 12.96 -0.41
C ASP A 139 -0.56 12.77 -1.89
N THR A 140 0.54 12.05 -2.18
CA THR A 140 0.93 11.68 -3.55
C THR A 140 -0.10 10.77 -4.21
N ILE A 141 -0.59 9.74 -3.49
CA ILE A 141 -1.61 8.82 -4.02
C ILE A 141 -2.92 9.56 -4.28
N LEU A 142 -3.35 10.42 -3.36
CA LEU A 142 -4.57 11.22 -3.54
C LEU A 142 -4.45 12.18 -4.72
N ALA A 143 -3.28 12.79 -4.92
CA ALA A 143 -3.02 13.68 -6.05
C ALA A 143 -3.09 12.98 -7.41
N GLN A 144 -2.90 11.66 -7.48
CA GLN A 144 -3.10 10.89 -8.71
C GLN A 144 -4.58 10.81 -9.13
N GLY A 145 -5.53 11.05 -8.21
CA GLY A 145 -6.96 11.06 -8.50
C GLY A 145 -7.58 9.72 -8.88
N MET A 146 -6.82 8.62 -8.81
CA MET A 146 -7.28 7.29 -9.25
C MET A 146 -7.99 6.49 -8.17
N THR A 147 -7.57 6.64 -6.91
CA THR A 147 -8.14 5.92 -5.76
C THR A 147 -7.79 6.64 -4.46
N ASN A 148 -8.67 6.55 -3.47
CA ASN A 148 -8.41 6.95 -2.09
C ASN A 148 -8.08 5.73 -1.20
N TRP A 149 -8.01 4.53 -1.77
CA TRP A 149 -7.85 3.29 -1.04
C TRP A 149 -6.39 2.85 -1.00
N VAL A 150 -5.81 2.84 0.20
CA VAL A 150 -4.48 2.27 0.46
C VAL A 150 -4.60 1.11 1.44
N SER A 151 -3.88 0.03 1.19
CA SER A 151 -3.81 -1.13 2.09
C SER A 151 -2.37 -1.55 2.33
N TRP A 152 -2.07 -2.04 3.54
CA TRP A 152 -0.78 -2.61 3.92
C TRP A 152 -0.94 -3.55 5.10
N THR A 153 0.07 -4.37 5.34
CA THR A 153 0.23 -5.21 6.53
C THR A 153 1.18 -4.52 7.51
N TYR A 154 1.06 -4.83 8.79
CA TYR A 154 2.02 -4.43 9.82
C TYR A 154 1.97 -5.45 10.95
N ASP A 155 3.10 -5.65 11.63
CA ASP A 155 3.15 -6.45 12.85
C ASP A 155 2.51 -5.68 14.03
N PRO A 156 1.39 -6.16 14.60
CA PRO A 156 0.72 -5.53 15.72
C PRO A 156 1.39 -5.80 17.08
N LEU A 157 2.22 -6.83 17.19
CA LEU A 157 2.99 -7.17 18.39
C LEU A 157 4.19 -6.23 18.55
N PHE A 158 4.69 -5.64 17.46
CA PHE A 158 5.66 -4.56 17.53
C PHE A 158 4.99 -3.21 17.87
N ARG A 159 5.08 -2.80 19.15
CA ARG A 159 4.40 -1.61 19.70
C ARG A 159 4.55 -0.35 18.85
N THR A 160 5.75 -0.09 18.32
CA THR A 160 6.02 1.10 17.50
C THR A 160 5.21 1.07 16.20
N ASN A 161 5.08 -0.10 15.57
CA ASN A 161 4.24 -0.29 14.38
C ASN A 161 2.77 -0.13 14.71
N ALA A 162 2.28 -0.70 15.82
CA ALA A 162 0.89 -0.54 16.24
C ALA A 162 0.53 0.93 16.51
N VAL A 163 1.40 1.67 17.21
CA VAL A 163 1.19 3.10 17.48
C VAL A 163 1.22 3.92 16.19
N LEU A 164 2.15 3.65 15.27
CA LEU A 164 2.20 4.35 13.99
C LEU A 164 0.92 4.08 13.18
N ASN A 165 0.59 2.82 12.93
CA ASN A 165 -0.47 2.45 12.00
C ASN A 165 -1.87 2.78 12.51
N ILE A 166 -2.17 2.46 13.78
CA ILE A 166 -3.51 2.66 14.32
C ILE A 166 -3.65 4.07 14.89
N ARG A 167 -2.78 4.46 15.82
CA ARG A 167 -2.95 5.72 16.56
C ARG A 167 -2.54 6.95 15.76
N ARG A 168 -1.43 6.91 15.01
CA ARG A 168 -0.93 8.09 14.29
C ARG A 168 -1.51 8.24 12.89
N LEU A 169 -1.62 7.15 12.13
CA LEU A 169 -2.17 7.17 10.78
C LEU A 169 -3.69 7.00 10.74
N GLY A 170 -4.31 6.51 11.82
CA GLY A 170 -5.76 6.29 11.88
C GLY A 170 -6.24 5.12 11.03
N ALA A 171 -5.39 4.12 10.76
CA ALA A 171 -5.77 3.00 9.93
C ALA A 171 -6.87 2.15 10.58
N LEU A 172 -7.83 1.70 9.78
CA LEU A 172 -8.84 0.75 10.19
C LEU A 172 -8.37 -0.67 9.87
N CYS A 173 -8.20 -1.49 10.90
CA CYS A 173 -7.85 -2.90 10.77
C CYS A 173 -8.87 -3.76 11.53
N ASN A 174 -9.40 -4.78 10.85
CA ASN A 174 -10.31 -5.78 11.43
C ASN A 174 -9.87 -7.22 11.12
N THR A 175 -8.68 -7.38 10.52
CA THR A 175 -8.17 -8.67 10.04
C THR A 175 -6.76 -8.85 10.59
N TYR A 176 -6.56 -9.91 11.35
CA TYR A 176 -5.24 -10.36 11.81
C TYR A 176 -4.95 -11.71 11.16
N LYS A 177 -3.74 -11.85 10.62
CA LYS A 177 -3.31 -13.05 9.89
C LYS A 177 -2.04 -13.55 10.54
N ARG A 178 -2.14 -14.69 11.22
CA ARG A 178 -1.00 -15.31 11.87
C ARG A 178 0.02 -15.79 10.86
N ASP A 179 1.28 -15.52 11.13
CA ASP A 179 2.44 -15.96 10.35
C ASP A 179 2.29 -15.67 8.84
N TRP A 180 1.84 -14.45 8.53
CA TRP A 180 1.48 -14.10 7.16
C TRP A 180 2.64 -14.17 6.16
N TYR A 181 3.86 -13.92 6.64
CA TYR A 181 5.09 -13.95 5.83
C TYR A 181 5.96 -15.18 6.09
N GLY A 182 5.57 -16.05 7.02
CA GLY A 182 6.40 -17.19 7.43
C GLY A 182 7.66 -16.74 8.16
N VAL A 183 8.69 -17.58 8.09
CA VAL A 183 10.01 -17.27 8.65
C VAL A 183 10.72 -16.25 7.76
N MET A 184 10.85 -15.02 8.25
CA MET A 184 11.63 -13.97 7.60
C MET A 184 13.13 -14.13 7.93
N LYS A 185 13.99 -13.85 6.94
CA LYS A 185 15.46 -13.96 7.05
C LYS A 185 16.16 -12.60 7.24
N ASP A 186 15.39 -11.52 7.33
CA ASP A 186 15.90 -10.16 7.50
C ASP A 186 16.38 -9.94 8.95
N GLY A 187 17.44 -9.14 9.15
CA GLY A 187 18.04 -8.98 10.48
C GLY A 187 17.13 -8.36 11.53
N LEU A 188 16.04 -7.68 11.12
CA LEU A 188 15.01 -7.16 12.03
C LEU A 188 14.05 -8.23 12.57
N ASN A 189 13.75 -9.29 11.79
CA ASN A 189 12.83 -10.36 12.20
C ASN A 189 13.48 -11.77 12.23
N ALA A 190 14.81 -11.85 12.06
CA ALA A 190 15.54 -13.10 11.97
C ALA A 190 15.29 -14.02 13.19
N GLY A 191 14.71 -15.19 12.91
CA GLY A 191 14.54 -16.26 13.91
C GLY A 191 13.30 -16.14 14.80
N VAL A 192 12.43 -15.15 14.57
CA VAL A 192 11.12 -15.04 15.23
C VAL A 192 10.04 -15.23 14.15
N PRO A 193 8.97 -16.01 14.40
CA PRO A 193 7.85 -16.09 13.46
C PRO A 193 7.31 -14.70 13.13
N SER A 194 6.86 -14.49 11.89
CA SER A 194 5.98 -13.36 11.63
C SER A 194 4.72 -13.52 12.52
N ASP A 195 4.26 -12.40 13.07
CA ASP A 195 3.20 -12.24 14.09
C ASP A 195 2.13 -13.33 14.26
#